data_AF-A0A654E3H3-F1
#
_entry.id   AF-A0A654E3H3-F1
#
_cell.length_a   1.000
_cell.length_b   1.000
_cell.length_c   1.000
_cell.angle_alpha   90.00
_cell.angle_beta   90.00
_cell.angle_gamma   90.00
#
_symmetry.space_group_name_H-M   'P 1'
#
loop_
_entity.id
_entity.type
_entity.pdbx_description
1 polymer ?
#
loop_
_entity_poly.entity_id
_entity_poly.type
_entity_poly.pdbx_seq_one_letter_code
_entity_poly.pdbx_strand_id
1 'polypeptide(L)'
;MRILVFLLCLVAGQLQAQPSRKDADAQYSNEQWTEAAKGYQHYLKKNEKDSSAWYRLAFCQLKLGAYEASLKNFDEAVARNFYPGYTLYTKSKAYALLEKQAKAYETLQAALDRGFSNFRLMESEEEWSPYQQDQKFLSLLYACKVNAYPCLSDSVRRHFDFWLGEWDVYVKGTKVGENSITLANGGCALHESYTTPGTYTGQSINYYDKLDNKWHQTWVGSAGGVLDYVEIDKRPGMIQFQCDYRDQQGNVVKSRLTFTDNGDGTVRQLFENSSDGETWTPGFDGLYKPKSVE
;
A
#
# COMPACT_ATOMS: atom_id res chain seq x y z
N MET A 1 -67.28 -27.08 -56.50
CA MET A 1 -65.87 -27.37 -56.17
C MET A 1 -65.06 -26.08 -56.35
N ARG A 2 -64.69 -25.41 -55.25
CA ARG A 2 -63.59 -24.44 -55.11
C ARG A 2 -63.58 -23.94 -53.66
N ILE A 3 -62.79 -24.60 -52.82
CA ILE A 3 -62.49 -24.17 -51.46
C ILE A 3 -61.29 -23.23 -51.57
N LEU A 4 -61.49 -21.96 -51.19
CA LEU A 4 -60.42 -20.97 -51.09
C LEU A 4 -59.71 -21.19 -49.74
N VAL A 5 -58.46 -21.61 -49.77
CA VAL A 5 -57.61 -21.75 -48.58
C VAL A 5 -56.82 -20.45 -48.41
N PHE A 6 -57.14 -19.68 -47.37
CA PHE A 6 -56.32 -18.56 -46.93
C PHE A 6 -55.15 -19.09 -46.10
N LEU A 7 -53.93 -18.94 -46.61
CA LEU A 7 -52.70 -19.27 -45.91
C LEU A 7 -52.33 -18.11 -44.97
N LEU A 8 -52.53 -18.30 -43.67
CA LEU A 8 -52.11 -17.35 -42.64
C LEU A 8 -50.62 -17.60 -42.32
N CYS A 9 -49.74 -16.73 -42.80
CA CYS A 9 -48.33 -16.72 -42.39
C CYS A 9 -48.21 -16.16 -40.97
N LEU A 10 -48.11 -17.05 -39.98
CA LEU A 10 -47.69 -16.71 -38.62
C LEU A 10 -46.19 -16.39 -38.63
N VAL A 11 -45.85 -15.11 -38.57
CA VAL A 11 -44.49 -14.67 -38.23
C VAL A 11 -44.28 -14.93 -36.74
N ALA A 12 -43.57 -16.01 -36.43
CA ALA A 12 -43.13 -16.28 -35.06
C ALA A 12 -42.05 -15.26 -34.69
N GLY A 13 -42.45 -14.15 -34.08
CA GLY A 13 -41.51 -13.26 -33.40
C GLY A 13 -40.86 -14.04 -32.26
N GLN A 14 -39.53 -14.17 -32.28
CA GLN A 14 -38.80 -14.69 -31.13
C GLN A 14 -39.07 -13.78 -29.94
N LEU A 15 -39.85 -14.24 -28.96
CA LEU A 15 -39.91 -13.64 -27.64
C LEU A 15 -38.54 -13.84 -27.00
N GLN A 16 -37.64 -12.86 -27.17
CA GLN A 16 -36.47 -12.78 -26.30
C GLN A 16 -36.99 -12.64 -24.87
N ALA A 17 -36.57 -13.56 -23.99
CA ALA A 17 -36.85 -13.46 -22.57
C ALA A 17 -36.37 -12.08 -22.07
N GLN A 18 -37.12 -11.47 -21.14
CA GLN A 18 -36.70 -10.20 -20.55
C GLN A 18 -35.28 -10.35 -19.97
N PRO A 19 -34.36 -9.42 -20.28
CA PRO A 19 -32.98 -9.55 -19.85
C PRO A 19 -32.93 -9.59 -18.33
N SER A 20 -32.46 -10.71 -17.79
CA SER A 20 -32.34 -10.90 -16.36
C SER A 20 -31.07 -10.25 -15.83
N ARG A 21 -31.00 -10.02 -14.51
CA ARG A 21 -29.77 -9.60 -13.83
C ARG A 21 -28.58 -10.50 -14.18
N LYS A 22 -28.83 -11.82 -14.27
CA LYS A 22 -27.83 -12.84 -14.55
C LYS A 22 -27.30 -12.74 -15.99
N ASP A 23 -28.17 -12.44 -16.95
CA ASP A 23 -27.75 -12.24 -18.34
C ASP A 23 -26.87 -10.99 -18.46
N ALA A 24 -27.25 -9.90 -17.77
CA ALA A 24 -26.44 -8.68 -17.71
C ALA A 24 -25.08 -8.89 -17.03
N ASP A 25 -25.01 -9.76 -16.01
CA ASP A 25 -23.74 -10.19 -15.40
C ASP A 25 -22.86 -10.97 -16.36
N ALA A 26 -23.44 -11.92 -17.10
CA ALA A 26 -22.70 -12.72 -18.07
C ALA A 26 -22.15 -11.83 -19.19
N GLN A 27 -22.96 -10.91 -19.70
CA GLN A 27 -22.54 -9.92 -20.71
C GLN A 27 -21.44 -9.01 -20.17
N TYR A 28 -21.56 -8.53 -18.93
CA TYR A 28 -20.52 -7.72 -18.27
C TYR A 28 -19.20 -8.46 -18.17
N SER A 29 -19.21 -9.72 -17.72
CA SER A 29 -18.00 -10.53 -17.59
C SER A 29 -17.35 -10.86 -18.93
N ASN A 30 -18.13 -10.90 -20.00
CA ASN A 30 -17.66 -11.10 -21.38
C ASN A 30 -17.37 -9.78 -22.11
N GLU A 31 -17.34 -8.65 -21.39
CA GLU A 31 -17.08 -7.31 -21.94
C GLU A 31 -18.06 -6.86 -23.04
N GLN A 32 -19.25 -7.45 -23.09
CA GLN A 32 -20.35 -7.07 -23.97
C GLN A 32 -21.05 -5.83 -23.41
N TRP A 33 -20.32 -4.70 -23.38
CA TRP A 33 -20.70 -3.49 -22.63
C TRP A 33 -22.07 -2.94 -23.04
N THR A 34 -22.39 -2.97 -24.33
CA THR A 34 -23.66 -2.46 -24.89
C THR A 34 -24.85 -3.27 -24.39
N GLU A 35 -24.76 -4.59 -24.49
CA GLU A 35 -25.80 -5.54 -24.09
C GLU A 35 -25.96 -5.52 -22.57
N ALA A 36 -24.83 -5.57 -21.84
CA ALA A 36 -24.79 -5.48 -20.39
C ALA A 36 -25.48 -4.19 -19.90
N ALA A 37 -25.12 -3.03 -20.45
CA ALA A 37 -25.73 -1.75 -20.08
C ALA A 37 -27.25 -1.75 -20.27
N LYS A 38 -27.75 -2.28 -21.40
CA LYS A 38 -29.20 -2.41 -21.66
C LYS A 38 -29.86 -3.33 -20.62
N GLY A 39 -29.22 -4.46 -20.31
CA GLY A 39 -29.68 -5.40 -19.29
C GLY A 39 -29.79 -4.76 -17.91
N TYR A 40 -28.75 -4.06 -17.46
CA TYR A 40 -28.76 -3.33 -16.18
C TYR A 40 -29.81 -2.23 -16.14
N GLN A 41 -29.93 -1.41 -17.19
CA GLN A 41 -30.95 -0.36 -17.28
C GLN A 41 -32.36 -0.92 -17.17
N HIS A 42 -32.62 -2.06 -17.81
CA HIS A 42 -33.92 -2.72 -17.70
C HIS A 42 -34.16 -3.25 -16.29
N TYR A 43 -33.18 -3.94 -15.72
CA TYR A 43 -33.25 -4.55 -14.39
C TYR A 43 -33.50 -3.52 -13.29
N LEU A 44 -32.79 -2.39 -13.33
CA LEU A 44 -32.83 -1.35 -12.30
C LEU A 44 -34.19 -0.66 -12.18
N LYS A 45 -35.02 -0.64 -13.24
CA LYS A 45 -36.40 -0.09 -13.19
C LYS A 45 -37.29 -0.71 -12.10
N LYS A 46 -36.99 -1.93 -11.68
CA LYS A 46 -37.72 -2.65 -10.62
C LYS A 46 -36.87 -2.90 -9.37
N ASN A 47 -35.57 -2.65 -9.45
CA ASN A 47 -34.58 -3.05 -8.45
C ASN A 47 -33.64 -1.89 -8.11
N GLU A 48 -34.20 -0.68 -7.98
CA GLU A 48 -33.43 0.56 -7.79
C GLU A 48 -32.53 0.55 -6.56
N LYS A 49 -32.72 -0.36 -5.59
CA LYS A 49 -31.87 -0.49 -4.40
C LYS A 49 -30.60 -1.31 -4.63
N ASP A 50 -30.47 -2.02 -5.77
CA ASP A 50 -29.27 -2.81 -6.08
C ASP A 50 -28.10 -1.88 -6.46
N SER A 51 -27.28 -1.60 -5.46
CA SER A 51 -26.14 -0.70 -5.56
C SER A 51 -25.04 -1.24 -6.49
N SER A 52 -24.92 -2.56 -6.60
CA SER A 52 -23.97 -3.21 -7.50
C SER A 52 -24.37 -3.08 -8.97
N ALA A 53 -25.67 -3.18 -9.27
CA ALA A 53 -26.20 -3.01 -10.61
C ALA A 53 -26.03 -1.57 -11.11
N TRP A 54 -26.19 -0.56 -10.24
CA TRP A 54 -25.88 0.84 -10.56
C TRP A 54 -24.40 1.03 -10.92
N TYR A 55 -23.49 0.46 -10.13
CA TYR A 55 -22.06 0.52 -10.41
C TYR A 55 -21.72 -0.15 -11.75
N ARG A 56 -22.23 -1.37 -12.00
CA ARG A 56 -21.95 -2.10 -13.23
C ARG A 56 -22.52 -1.40 -14.46
N LEU A 57 -23.70 -0.80 -14.36
CA LEU A 57 -24.24 0.06 -15.41
C LEU A 57 -23.33 1.25 -15.69
N ALA A 58 -22.91 1.96 -14.64
CA ALA A 58 -22.01 3.10 -14.75
C ALA A 58 -20.68 2.70 -15.41
N PHE A 59 -20.13 1.55 -15.04
CA PHE A 59 -18.89 1.02 -15.61
C PHE A 59 -19.06 0.66 -17.10
N CYS A 60 -20.15 -0.01 -17.49
CA CYS A 60 -20.42 -0.26 -18.91
C CYS A 60 -20.50 1.05 -19.69
N GLN A 61 -21.17 2.07 -19.15
CA GLN A 61 -21.26 3.38 -19.80
C GLN A 61 -19.91 4.10 -19.88
N LEU A 62 -19.05 3.97 -18.87
CA LEU A 62 -17.67 4.45 -18.92
C LEU A 62 -16.92 3.81 -20.09
N LYS A 63 -17.00 2.48 -20.23
CA LYS A 63 -16.36 1.73 -21.33
C LYS A 63 -16.91 2.07 -22.71
N LEU A 64 -18.17 2.50 -22.78
CA LEU A 64 -18.83 2.93 -24.02
C LEU A 64 -18.60 4.42 -24.35
N GLY A 65 -17.83 5.16 -23.56
CA GLY A 65 -17.62 6.60 -23.76
C GLY A 65 -18.82 7.48 -23.34
N ALA A 66 -19.85 6.91 -22.73
CA ALA A 66 -21.03 7.62 -22.25
C ALA A 66 -20.79 8.23 -20.85
N TYR A 67 -19.76 9.08 -20.74
CA TYR A 67 -19.22 9.55 -19.46
C TYR A 67 -20.23 10.32 -18.62
N GLU A 68 -21.03 11.24 -19.18
CA GLU A 68 -22.05 11.98 -18.43
C GLU A 68 -23.12 11.05 -17.82
N ALA A 69 -23.52 10.01 -18.56
CA ALA A 69 -24.48 9.03 -18.06
C ALA A 69 -23.86 8.15 -16.97
N SER A 70 -22.60 7.76 -17.17
CA SER A 70 -21.81 6.99 -16.21
C SER A 70 -21.70 7.72 -14.86
N LEU A 71 -21.38 9.02 -14.87
CA LEU A 71 -21.26 9.85 -13.66
C LEU A 71 -22.53 9.79 -12.78
N LYS A 72 -23.72 9.90 -13.38
CA LYS A 72 -25.00 9.83 -12.66
C LYS A 72 -25.22 8.46 -12.02
N ASN A 73 -24.89 7.40 -12.72
CA ASN A 73 -25.07 6.04 -12.21
C ASN A 73 -24.03 5.67 -11.14
N PHE A 74 -22.83 6.27 -11.20
CA PHE A 74 -21.89 6.20 -10.08
C PHE A 74 -22.44 6.90 -8.83
N ASP A 75 -23.13 8.04 -8.97
CA ASP A 75 -23.78 8.70 -7.83
C ASP A 75 -24.86 7.82 -7.19
N GLU A 76 -25.67 7.12 -7.98
CA GLU A 76 -26.65 6.15 -7.47
C GLU A 76 -25.98 4.99 -6.70
N ALA A 77 -24.85 4.48 -7.20
CA ALA A 77 -24.08 3.43 -6.54
C ALA A 77 -23.46 3.91 -5.21
N VAL A 78 -22.87 5.11 -5.18
CA VAL A 78 -22.30 5.72 -3.96
C VAL A 78 -23.38 6.01 -2.93
N ALA A 79 -24.53 6.55 -3.34
CA ALA A 79 -25.67 6.82 -2.46
C ALA A 79 -26.20 5.56 -1.76
N ARG A 80 -25.98 4.38 -2.34
CA ARG A 80 -26.33 3.07 -1.77
C ARG A 80 -25.14 2.31 -1.22
N ASN A 81 -24.04 3.02 -0.94
CA ASN A 81 -22.84 2.51 -0.29
C ASN A 81 -22.16 1.33 -1.01
N PHE A 82 -22.25 1.25 -2.34
CA PHE A 82 -21.47 0.26 -3.09
C PHE A 82 -20.00 0.68 -3.16
N TYR A 83 -19.16 0.05 -2.34
CA TYR A 83 -17.69 0.26 -2.30
C TYR A 83 -17.29 1.72 -2.58
N PRO A 84 -17.72 2.68 -1.74
CA PRO A 84 -17.75 4.10 -2.10
C PRO A 84 -16.38 4.65 -2.53
N GLY A 85 -15.28 4.24 -1.91
CA GLY A 85 -13.92 4.63 -2.33
C GLY A 85 -13.59 4.17 -3.76
N TYR A 86 -13.80 2.89 -4.08
CA TYR A 86 -13.58 2.37 -5.43
C TYR A 86 -14.53 2.97 -6.47
N THR A 87 -15.79 3.17 -6.10
CA THR A 87 -16.78 3.78 -7.00
C THR A 87 -16.43 5.24 -7.32
N LEU A 88 -16.02 6.02 -6.32
CA LEU A 88 -15.56 7.39 -6.52
C LEU A 88 -14.24 7.44 -7.31
N TYR A 89 -13.32 6.51 -7.11
CA TYR A 89 -12.13 6.38 -7.95
C TYR A 89 -12.51 6.13 -9.42
N THR A 90 -13.38 5.17 -9.70
CA THR A 90 -13.81 4.90 -11.08
C THR A 90 -14.56 6.10 -11.68
N LYS A 91 -15.36 6.81 -10.85
CA LYS A 91 -16.03 8.06 -11.24
C LYS A 91 -15.02 9.17 -11.58
N SER A 92 -13.92 9.30 -10.85
CA SER A 92 -12.92 10.34 -11.12
C SER A 92 -12.24 10.15 -12.49
N LYS A 93 -12.08 8.89 -12.95
CA LYS A 93 -11.62 8.58 -14.31
C LYS A 93 -12.57 9.10 -15.38
N ALA A 94 -13.89 9.00 -15.16
CA ALA A 94 -14.88 9.57 -16.07
C ALA A 94 -14.72 11.09 -16.20
N TYR A 95 -14.40 11.80 -15.10
CA TYR A 95 -14.08 13.23 -15.15
C TYR A 95 -12.74 13.51 -15.85
N ALA A 96 -11.73 12.67 -15.66
CA ALA A 96 -10.44 12.78 -16.33
C ALA A 96 -10.58 12.64 -17.86
N LEU A 97 -11.37 11.65 -18.31
CA LEU A 97 -11.70 11.42 -19.73
C LEU A 97 -12.56 12.54 -20.35
N LEU A 98 -13.33 13.26 -19.52
CA LEU A 98 -14.05 14.46 -19.91
C LEU A 98 -13.19 15.74 -19.84
N GLU A 99 -11.89 15.61 -19.57
CA GLU A 99 -10.94 16.72 -19.40
C GLU A 99 -11.36 17.72 -18.30
N LYS A 100 -12.18 17.26 -17.34
CA LYS A 100 -12.65 18.05 -16.19
C LYS A 100 -11.71 17.85 -15.00
N GLN A 101 -10.45 18.26 -15.15
CA GLN A 101 -9.37 18.02 -14.17
C GLN A 101 -9.75 18.38 -12.73
N ALA A 102 -10.33 19.57 -12.49
CA ALA A 102 -10.71 19.98 -11.14
C ALA A 102 -11.70 19.01 -10.48
N LYS A 103 -12.70 18.52 -11.23
CA LYS A 103 -13.68 17.55 -10.74
C LYS A 103 -13.08 16.16 -10.59
N ALA A 104 -12.16 15.77 -11.47
CA ALA A 104 -11.43 14.51 -11.35
C ALA A 104 -10.68 14.48 -10.02
N TYR A 105 -9.95 15.54 -9.67
CA TYR A 105 -9.21 15.62 -8.41
C TYR A 105 -10.09 15.74 -7.17
N GLU A 106 -11.19 16.51 -7.23
CA GLU A 106 -12.17 16.56 -6.14
C GLU A 106 -12.77 15.17 -5.88
N THR A 107 -13.17 14.47 -6.94
CA THR A 107 -13.77 13.13 -6.83
C THR A 107 -12.73 12.10 -6.38
N LEU A 108 -11.49 12.22 -6.85
CA LEU A 108 -10.38 11.36 -6.41
C LEU A 108 -10.06 11.58 -4.92
N GLN A 109 -10.01 12.83 -4.45
CA GLN A 109 -9.86 13.12 -3.01
C GLN A 109 -11.00 12.48 -2.21
N ALA A 110 -12.25 12.63 -2.65
CA ALA A 110 -13.40 12.00 -2.00
C ALA A 110 -13.30 10.45 -1.99
N ALA A 111 -12.66 9.84 -3.00
CA ALA A 111 -12.36 8.41 -3.00
C ALA A 111 -11.36 8.04 -1.91
N LEU A 112 -10.30 8.84 -1.74
CA LEU A 112 -9.27 8.65 -0.71
C LEU A 112 -9.84 8.81 0.71
N ASP A 113 -10.69 9.81 0.92
CA ASP A 113 -11.39 10.04 2.20
C ASP A 113 -12.33 8.87 2.55
N ARG A 114 -12.70 8.06 1.55
CA ARG A 114 -13.50 6.83 1.70
C ARG A 114 -12.65 5.55 1.64
N GLY A 115 -11.34 5.66 1.84
CA GLY A 115 -10.43 4.53 1.99
C GLY A 115 -9.97 3.89 0.68
N PHE A 116 -10.10 4.57 -0.46
CA PHE A 116 -9.43 4.12 -1.68
C PHE A 116 -7.91 4.12 -1.47
N SER A 117 -7.27 2.99 -1.76
CA SER A 117 -5.86 2.74 -1.45
C SER A 117 -5.09 2.06 -2.58
N ASN A 118 -5.72 1.78 -3.72
CA ASN A 118 -5.04 1.11 -4.83
C ASN A 118 -4.28 2.12 -5.71
N PHE A 119 -3.17 2.63 -5.17
CA PHE A 119 -2.30 3.60 -5.84
C PHE A 119 -1.69 3.06 -7.14
N ARG A 120 -1.59 1.73 -7.30
CA ARG A 120 -1.09 1.11 -8.54
C ARG A 120 -2.00 1.43 -9.73
N LEU A 121 -3.31 1.46 -9.53
CA LEU A 121 -4.25 1.86 -10.58
C LEU A 121 -4.03 3.32 -11.01
N MET A 122 -3.74 4.21 -10.06
CA MET A 122 -3.40 5.60 -10.37
C MET A 122 -2.10 5.74 -11.17
N GLU A 123 -1.12 4.86 -10.92
CA GLU A 123 0.16 4.84 -11.64
C GLU A 123 0.04 4.22 -13.05
N SER A 124 -0.82 3.21 -13.23
CA SER A 124 -0.82 2.37 -14.45
C SER A 124 -1.97 2.62 -15.42
N GLU A 125 -3.11 3.14 -14.98
CA GLU A 125 -4.27 3.33 -15.85
C GLU A 125 -4.08 4.52 -16.80
N GLU A 126 -4.36 4.30 -18.09
CA GLU A 126 -4.05 5.22 -19.18
C GLU A 126 -4.71 6.59 -19.00
N GLU A 127 -5.91 6.63 -18.40
CA GLU A 127 -6.67 7.85 -18.10
C GLU A 127 -5.89 8.84 -17.23
N TRP A 128 -4.90 8.36 -16.45
CA TRP A 128 -4.07 9.20 -15.60
C TRP A 128 -2.77 9.65 -16.25
N SER A 129 -2.40 9.13 -17.42
CA SER A 129 -1.13 9.45 -18.10
C SER A 129 -0.88 10.96 -18.26
N PRO A 130 -1.87 11.79 -18.65
CA PRO A 130 -1.68 13.25 -18.76
C PRO A 130 -1.37 13.96 -17.43
N TYR A 131 -1.65 13.32 -16.30
CA TYR A 131 -1.59 13.92 -14.96
C TYR A 131 -0.40 13.43 -14.12
N GLN A 132 0.42 12.50 -14.62
CA GLN A 132 1.50 11.87 -13.83
C GLN A 132 2.57 12.85 -13.32
N GLN A 133 2.70 14.02 -13.95
CA GLN A 133 3.64 15.08 -13.55
C GLN A 133 2.96 16.27 -12.84
N ASP A 134 1.63 16.22 -12.69
CA ASP A 134 0.86 17.27 -12.01
C ASP A 134 1.07 17.18 -10.49
N GLN A 135 1.43 18.29 -9.85
CA GLN A 135 1.75 18.34 -8.42
C GLN A 135 0.56 17.95 -7.53
N LYS A 136 -0.66 18.32 -7.93
CA LYS A 136 -1.86 17.95 -7.18
C LYS A 136 -2.17 16.47 -7.34
N PHE A 137 -1.99 15.90 -8.53
CA PHE A 137 -2.08 14.45 -8.73
C PHE A 137 -1.03 13.68 -7.91
N LEU A 138 0.23 14.12 -7.91
CA LEU A 138 1.30 13.51 -7.10
C LEU A 138 0.97 13.55 -5.59
N SER A 139 0.37 14.64 -5.12
CA SER A 139 -0.10 14.75 -3.73
C SER A 139 -1.22 13.77 -3.42
N LEU A 140 -2.20 13.61 -4.32
CA LEU A 140 -3.28 12.62 -4.19
C LEU A 140 -2.75 11.19 -4.25
N LEU A 141 -1.77 10.92 -5.13
CA LEU A 141 -1.10 9.63 -5.24
C LEU A 141 -0.37 9.27 -3.94
N TYR A 142 0.32 10.24 -3.33
CA TYR A 142 0.95 10.05 -2.03
C TYR A 142 -0.08 9.75 -0.92
N ALA A 143 -1.19 10.49 -0.87
CA ALA A 143 -2.28 10.21 0.07
C ALA A 143 -2.88 8.80 -0.14
N CYS A 144 -3.02 8.36 -1.40
CA CYS A 144 -3.43 6.98 -1.71
C CYS A 144 -2.42 5.94 -1.22
N LYS A 145 -1.12 6.20 -1.37
CA LYS A 145 -0.05 5.35 -0.83
C LYS A 145 -0.12 5.27 0.70
N VAL A 146 -0.43 6.38 1.38
CA VAL A 146 -0.64 6.39 2.83
C VAL A 146 -1.86 5.55 3.23
N ASN A 147 -2.96 5.62 2.49
CA ASN A 147 -4.11 4.73 2.74
C ASN A 147 -3.76 3.24 2.58
N ALA A 148 -2.90 2.90 1.62
CA ALA A 148 -2.41 1.54 1.42
C ALA A 148 -1.41 1.10 2.50
N TYR A 149 -0.58 2.04 2.92
CA TYR A 149 0.58 1.85 3.76
C TYR A 149 0.55 2.86 4.92
N PRO A 150 -0.34 2.65 5.91
CA PRO A 150 -0.59 3.65 6.96
C PRO A 150 0.65 3.95 7.80
N CYS A 151 1.57 2.99 7.91
CA CYS A 151 2.84 3.14 8.61
C CYS A 151 3.71 4.27 8.04
N LEU A 152 3.57 4.63 6.77
CA LEU A 152 4.33 5.73 6.15
C LEU A 152 4.04 7.10 6.79
N SER A 153 2.87 7.27 7.40
CA SER A 153 2.43 8.54 8.00
C SER A 153 2.42 8.53 9.54
N ASP A 154 2.73 7.40 10.15
CA ASP A 154 2.70 7.22 11.60
C ASP A 154 4.06 7.58 12.20
N SER A 155 4.15 8.77 12.81
CA SER A 155 5.40 9.29 13.37
C SER A 155 6.05 8.37 14.40
N VAL A 156 5.27 7.56 15.12
CA VAL A 156 5.81 6.61 16.12
C VAL A 156 6.53 5.46 15.40
N ARG A 157 5.95 4.97 14.30
CA ARG A 157 6.54 3.94 13.42
C ARG A 157 7.66 4.46 12.54
N ARG A 158 7.78 5.78 12.40
CA ARG A 158 8.84 6.45 11.64
C ARG A 158 9.94 7.04 12.51
N HIS A 159 9.90 6.81 13.83
CA HIS A 159 10.92 7.34 14.75
C HIS A 159 12.34 6.89 14.42
N PHE A 160 12.51 5.66 13.94
CA PHE A 160 13.82 5.07 13.67
C PHE A 160 14.31 5.33 12.22
N ASP A 161 13.64 6.21 11.48
CA ASP A 161 13.94 6.51 10.09
C ASP A 161 15.30 7.18 9.87
N PHE A 162 15.87 7.82 10.89
CA PHE A 162 17.19 8.45 10.77
C PHE A 162 18.30 7.45 10.41
N TRP A 163 18.03 6.15 10.51
CA TRP A 163 18.94 5.06 10.12
C TRP A 163 18.72 4.54 8.70
N LEU A 164 17.65 4.96 8.00
CA LEU A 164 17.40 4.56 6.61
C LEU A 164 18.54 5.03 5.70
N GLY A 165 19.00 4.15 4.81
CA GLY A 165 20.03 4.47 3.83
C GLY A 165 21.04 3.37 3.58
N GLU A 166 22.03 3.72 2.78
CA GLU A 166 23.17 2.87 2.46
C GLU A 166 24.41 3.41 3.20
N TRP A 167 25.10 2.54 3.94
CA TRP A 167 26.10 2.95 4.91
C TRP A 167 27.42 2.21 4.73
N ASP A 168 28.51 2.95 4.90
CA ASP A 168 29.82 2.43 5.23
C ASP A 168 30.02 2.50 6.75
N VAL A 169 30.35 1.36 7.37
CA VAL A 169 30.43 1.24 8.82
C VAL A 169 31.89 1.26 9.27
N TYR A 170 32.22 2.16 10.19
CA TYR A 170 33.57 2.38 10.70
C TYR A 170 33.67 2.10 12.20
N VAL A 171 34.77 1.49 12.63
CA VAL A 171 35.14 1.34 14.05
C VAL A 171 36.53 1.92 14.23
N LYS A 172 36.68 2.90 15.15
CA LYS A 172 37.96 3.59 15.42
C LYS A 172 38.67 4.08 14.14
N GLY A 173 37.90 4.54 13.14
CA GLY A 173 38.40 5.07 11.87
C GLY A 173 38.62 4.05 10.75
N THR A 174 38.52 2.75 11.03
CA THR A 174 38.67 1.68 10.02
C THR A 174 37.31 1.24 9.51
N LYS A 175 37.11 1.14 8.19
CA LYS A 175 35.89 0.56 7.60
C LYS A 175 35.85 -0.95 7.90
N VAL A 176 34.78 -1.40 8.56
CA VAL A 176 34.61 -2.80 9.01
C VAL A 176 33.45 -3.51 8.31
N GLY A 177 32.59 -2.78 7.61
CA GLY A 177 31.45 -3.36 6.93
C GLY A 177 30.64 -2.34 6.15
N GLU A 178 29.56 -2.85 5.58
CA GLU A 178 28.55 -2.08 4.84
C GLU A 178 27.17 -2.49 5.32
N ASN A 179 26.23 -1.57 5.28
CA ASN A 179 24.88 -1.83 5.73
C ASN A 179 23.83 -1.16 4.82
N SER A 180 22.78 -1.89 4.47
CA SER A 180 21.62 -1.38 3.72
C SER A 180 20.38 -1.42 4.61
N ILE A 181 19.80 -0.25 4.88
CA ILE A 181 18.61 -0.09 5.72
C ILE A 181 17.46 0.40 4.86
N THR A 182 16.46 -0.46 4.65
CA THR A 182 15.35 -0.22 3.74
C THR A 182 14.00 -0.29 4.46
N LEU A 183 13.00 0.41 3.91
CA LEU A 183 11.62 0.22 4.34
C LEU A 183 11.08 -1.11 3.80
N ALA A 184 10.55 -1.93 4.70
CA ALA A 184 9.89 -3.19 4.37
C ALA A 184 8.39 -3.12 4.68
N ASN A 185 7.61 -4.00 4.04
CA ASN A 185 6.18 -4.22 4.32
C ASN A 185 5.33 -2.94 4.35
N GLY A 186 5.50 -2.06 3.36
CA GLY A 186 4.77 -0.78 3.32
C GLY A 186 5.25 0.23 4.38
N GLY A 187 6.52 0.14 4.79
CA GLY A 187 7.11 1.01 5.81
C GLY A 187 6.67 0.69 7.24
N CYS A 188 6.08 -0.49 7.48
CA CYS A 188 5.79 -0.97 8.84
C CYS A 188 6.99 -1.63 9.51
N ALA A 189 8.07 -1.88 8.77
CA ALA A 189 9.32 -2.38 9.29
C ALA A 189 10.51 -1.72 8.59
N LEU A 190 11.66 -1.70 9.26
CA LEU A 190 12.97 -1.49 8.66
C LEU A 190 13.65 -2.84 8.50
N HIS A 191 14.17 -3.11 7.32
CA HIS A 191 15.00 -4.28 7.05
C HIS A 191 16.46 -3.83 6.91
N GLU A 192 17.31 -4.42 7.74
CA GLU A 192 18.75 -4.26 7.72
C GLU A 192 19.40 -5.43 6.98
N SER A 193 20.41 -5.14 6.16
CA SER A 193 21.29 -6.12 5.55
C SER A 193 22.75 -5.69 5.67
N TYR A 194 23.46 -6.31 6.59
CA TYR A 194 24.85 -6.02 6.95
C TYR A 194 25.83 -7.03 6.35
N THR A 195 26.95 -6.54 5.84
CA THR A 195 28.06 -7.35 5.32
C THR A 195 29.39 -6.85 5.84
N THR A 196 30.37 -7.74 5.93
CA THR A 196 31.76 -7.41 6.24
C THR A 196 32.66 -7.74 5.04
N PRO A 197 33.92 -7.26 4.99
CA PRO A 197 34.89 -7.71 3.99
C PRO A 197 35.19 -9.22 4.06
N GLY A 198 34.92 -9.86 5.20
CA GLY A 198 35.02 -11.30 5.39
C GLY A 198 33.75 -12.02 4.94
N THR A 199 33.50 -13.20 5.53
CA THR A 199 32.30 -14.01 5.23
C THR A 199 31.13 -13.72 6.17
N TYR A 200 31.30 -12.82 7.14
CA TYR A 200 30.24 -12.51 8.08
C TYR A 200 29.18 -11.60 7.43
N THR A 201 27.93 -11.99 7.60
CA THR A 201 26.74 -11.24 7.18
C THR A 201 25.70 -11.30 8.30
N GLY A 202 24.77 -10.37 8.31
CA GLY A 202 23.64 -10.40 9.22
C GLY A 202 22.50 -9.54 8.71
N GLN A 203 21.31 -9.80 9.23
CA GLN A 203 20.11 -9.07 8.89
C GLN A 203 19.29 -8.81 10.13
N SER A 204 18.53 -7.72 10.13
CA SER A 204 17.49 -7.51 11.12
C SER A 204 16.19 -7.00 10.53
N ILE A 205 15.10 -7.32 11.23
CA ILE A 205 13.79 -6.70 11.01
C ILE A 205 13.46 -5.89 12.26
N ASN A 206 13.18 -4.61 12.07
CA ASN A 206 12.88 -3.64 13.13
C ASN A 206 11.47 -3.12 12.92
N TYR A 207 10.62 -3.16 13.93
CA TYR A 207 9.21 -2.78 13.77
C TYR A 207 8.63 -2.26 15.09
N TYR A 208 7.58 -1.46 14.99
CA TYR A 208 6.85 -0.97 16.17
C TYR A 208 5.58 -1.78 16.39
N ASP A 209 5.52 -2.47 17.53
CA ASP A 209 4.35 -3.21 17.97
C ASP A 209 3.40 -2.31 18.77
N LYS A 210 2.13 -2.30 18.38
CA LYS A 210 1.06 -1.57 19.05
C LYS A 210 0.57 -2.28 20.31
N LEU A 211 0.86 -3.59 20.46
CA LEU A 211 0.44 -4.37 21.61
C LEU A 211 1.13 -3.88 22.89
N ASP A 212 2.44 -3.68 22.84
CA ASP A 212 3.25 -3.19 23.96
C ASP A 212 3.73 -1.74 23.79
N ASN A 213 3.40 -1.12 22.66
CA ASN A 213 3.77 0.25 22.30
C ASN A 213 5.29 0.46 22.22
N LYS A 214 6.03 -0.54 21.76
CA LYS A 214 7.49 -0.53 21.68
C LYS A 214 8.02 -0.89 20.30
N TRP A 215 9.21 -0.38 19.99
CA TRP A 215 10.02 -0.95 18.93
C TRP A 215 10.62 -2.29 19.33
N HIS A 216 10.66 -3.20 18.37
CA HIS A 216 11.29 -4.51 18.44
C HIS A 216 12.31 -4.63 17.32
N GLN A 217 13.38 -5.38 17.56
CA GLN A 217 14.34 -5.78 16.54
C GLN A 217 14.66 -7.26 16.71
N THR A 218 14.58 -8.02 15.63
CA THR A 218 15.11 -9.39 15.58
C THR A 218 16.29 -9.40 14.62
N TRP A 219 17.48 -9.72 15.14
CA TRP A 219 18.71 -9.86 14.38
C TRP A 219 19.08 -11.32 14.20
N VAL A 220 19.57 -11.68 13.01
CA VAL A 220 20.14 -12.99 12.69
C VAL A 220 21.48 -12.80 11.97
N GLY A 221 22.54 -13.35 12.54
CA GLY A 221 23.89 -13.33 11.96
C GLY A 221 24.32 -14.68 11.38
N SER A 222 25.20 -14.66 10.37
CA SER A 222 25.68 -15.87 9.68
C SER A 222 26.54 -16.80 10.55
N ALA A 223 27.01 -16.32 11.71
CA ALA A 223 27.66 -17.13 12.74
C ALA A 223 26.66 -17.87 13.67
N GLY A 224 25.35 -17.79 13.40
CA GLY A 224 24.29 -18.44 14.17
C GLY A 224 23.74 -17.64 15.35
N GLY A 225 24.22 -16.41 15.55
CA GLY A 225 23.71 -15.52 16.60
C GLY A 225 22.31 -15.01 16.26
N VAL A 226 21.39 -15.08 17.23
CA VAL A 226 20.03 -14.53 17.17
C VAL A 226 19.83 -13.63 18.38
N LEU A 227 19.32 -12.42 18.16
CA LEU A 227 19.08 -11.43 19.21
C LEU A 227 17.71 -10.80 19.02
N ASP A 228 16.87 -10.87 20.05
CA ASP A 228 15.50 -10.34 20.05
C ASP A 228 15.41 -9.17 21.03
N TYR A 229 15.55 -7.98 20.48
CA TYR A 229 15.63 -6.70 21.16
C TYR A 229 14.26 -6.05 21.34
N VAL A 230 14.06 -5.46 22.52
CA VAL A 230 12.86 -4.68 22.85
C VAL A 230 13.27 -3.28 23.31
N GLU A 231 12.52 -2.26 22.89
CA GLU A 231 12.74 -0.86 23.29
C GLU A 231 12.72 -0.70 24.82
N ILE A 232 13.73 0.01 25.32
CA ILE A 232 13.85 0.42 26.73
C ILE A 232 13.92 1.94 26.91
N ASP A 233 14.39 2.70 25.90
CA ASP A 233 14.38 4.16 25.92
C ASP A 233 14.29 4.72 24.49
N LYS A 234 13.74 5.92 24.37
CA LYS A 234 13.56 6.62 23.10
C LYS A 234 13.52 8.13 23.30
N ARG A 235 14.31 8.85 22.50
CA ARG A 235 14.40 10.33 22.52
C ARG A 235 14.52 10.83 21.08
N PRO A 236 14.31 12.13 20.80
CA PRO A 236 14.58 12.66 19.47
C PRO A 236 16.00 12.30 19.00
N GLY A 237 16.11 11.64 17.85
CA GLY A 237 17.40 11.17 17.30
C GLY A 237 18.05 10.00 18.05
N MET A 238 17.35 9.32 18.96
CA MET A 238 17.89 8.19 19.70
C MET A 238 16.85 7.11 19.96
N ILE A 239 17.26 5.85 19.85
CA ILE A 239 16.48 4.70 20.29
C ILE A 239 17.40 3.67 20.93
N GLN A 240 16.95 3.06 22.01
CA GLN A 240 17.70 2.08 22.77
C GLN A 240 16.87 0.83 23.03
N PHE A 241 17.51 -0.31 22.80
CA PHE A 241 16.95 -1.63 22.96
C PHE A 241 17.74 -2.46 23.96
N GLN A 242 17.10 -3.49 24.51
CA GLN A 242 17.76 -4.49 25.33
C GLN A 242 17.25 -5.90 25.01
N CYS A 243 18.12 -6.89 25.11
CA CYS A 243 17.76 -8.30 25.10
C CYS A 243 18.63 -9.10 26.09
N ASP A 244 18.19 -10.33 26.37
CA ASP A 244 19.03 -11.33 27.01
C ASP A 244 19.49 -12.31 25.92
N TYR A 245 20.75 -12.76 25.98
CA TYR A 245 21.29 -13.75 25.03
C TYR A 245 22.27 -14.69 25.73
N ARG A 246 22.61 -15.80 25.06
CA ARG A 246 23.62 -16.75 25.56
C ARG A 246 24.98 -16.44 24.95
N ASP A 247 25.99 -16.25 25.79
CA ASP A 247 27.38 -16.11 25.35
C ASP A 247 27.96 -17.47 24.89
N GLN A 248 29.22 -17.45 24.46
CA GLN A 248 29.94 -18.66 24.01
C GLN A 248 30.19 -19.67 25.14
N GLN A 249 30.12 -19.23 26.40
CA GLN A 249 30.28 -20.05 27.59
C GLN A 249 28.93 -20.62 28.08
N GLY A 250 27.81 -20.23 27.47
CA GLY A 250 26.46 -20.68 27.80
C GLY A 250 25.77 -19.84 28.87
N ASN A 251 26.42 -18.78 29.38
CA ASN A 251 25.83 -17.89 30.38
C ASN A 251 24.79 -16.98 29.73
N VAL A 252 23.74 -16.65 30.49
CA VAL A 252 22.79 -15.62 30.07
C VAL A 252 23.39 -14.26 30.42
N VAL A 253 23.56 -13.42 29.40
CA VAL A 253 24.09 -12.06 29.50
C VAL A 253 23.11 -11.08 28.88
N LYS A 254 23.16 -9.82 29.32
CA LYS A 254 22.33 -8.74 28.77
C LYS A 254 23.08 -8.03 27.67
N SER A 255 22.39 -7.70 26.59
CA SER A 255 22.87 -6.79 25.56
C SER A 255 22.01 -5.54 25.52
N ARG A 256 22.66 -4.38 25.36
CA ARG A 256 22.02 -3.10 25.13
C ARG A 256 22.51 -2.52 23.81
N LEU A 257 21.57 -2.14 22.96
CA LEU A 257 21.83 -1.61 21.63
C LEU A 257 21.26 -0.20 21.54
N THR A 258 22.11 0.78 21.24
CA THR A 258 21.73 2.19 21.13
C THR A 258 22.04 2.71 19.74
N PHE A 259 21.05 3.32 19.09
CA PHE A 259 21.25 4.07 17.87
C PHE A 259 21.11 5.56 18.16
N THR A 260 21.97 6.37 17.56
CA THR A 260 21.97 7.83 17.73
C THR A 260 22.23 8.51 16.40
N ASP A 261 21.33 9.41 16.01
CA ASP A 261 21.57 10.39 14.96
C ASP A 261 22.53 11.46 15.48
N ASN A 262 23.68 11.60 14.82
CA ASN A 262 24.69 12.58 15.22
C ASN A 262 24.37 14.00 14.71
N GLY A 263 23.36 14.17 13.86
CA GLY A 263 22.95 15.45 13.29
C GLY A 263 23.81 15.95 12.13
N ASP A 264 24.89 15.25 11.77
CA ASP A 264 25.76 15.52 10.62
C ASP A 264 25.50 14.57 9.43
N GLY A 265 24.39 13.81 9.49
CA GLY A 265 24.03 12.77 8.54
C GLY A 265 24.67 11.42 8.83
N THR A 266 25.48 11.28 9.88
CA THR A 266 25.98 9.99 10.35
C THR A 266 25.14 9.42 11.48
N VAL A 267 25.17 8.09 11.61
CA VAL A 267 24.51 7.38 12.72
C VAL A 267 25.55 6.63 13.54
N ARG A 268 25.41 6.65 14.87
CA ARG A 268 26.19 5.81 15.77
C ARG A 268 25.36 4.61 16.20
N GLN A 269 25.94 3.42 16.13
CA GLN A 269 25.41 2.21 16.74
C GLN A 269 26.37 1.75 17.84
N LEU A 270 25.89 1.78 19.08
CA LEU A 270 26.63 1.29 20.24
C LEU A 270 25.98 0.02 20.78
N PHE A 271 26.76 -1.06 20.81
CA PHE A 271 26.41 -2.34 21.41
C PHE A 271 27.23 -2.52 22.69
N GLU A 272 26.54 -2.81 23.78
CA GLU A 272 27.13 -3.04 25.10
C GLU A 272 26.63 -4.35 25.70
N ASN A 273 27.47 -4.99 26.50
CA ASN A 273 27.11 -6.20 27.24
C ASN A 273 27.23 -5.98 28.75
N SER A 274 26.41 -6.72 29.50
CA SER A 274 26.46 -6.74 30.95
C SER A 274 26.11 -8.12 31.51
N SER A 275 26.88 -8.58 32.50
CA SER A 275 26.60 -9.82 33.24
C SER A 275 25.77 -9.60 34.50
N ASP A 276 25.73 -8.37 35.03
CA ASP A 276 25.02 -7.98 36.25
C ASP A 276 23.80 -7.08 35.97
N GLY A 277 23.68 -6.52 34.77
CA GLY A 277 22.68 -5.53 34.37
C GLY A 277 23.01 -4.10 34.81
N GLU A 278 24.11 -3.89 35.53
CA GLU A 278 24.49 -2.62 36.14
C GLU A 278 25.76 -2.06 35.48
N THR A 279 26.76 -2.91 35.29
CA THR A 279 28.04 -2.58 34.66
C THR A 279 28.00 -2.96 33.20
N TRP A 280 28.15 -1.96 32.32
CA TRP A 280 28.08 -2.13 30.87
C TRP A 280 29.45 -2.00 30.23
N THR A 281 29.78 -2.91 29.33
CA THR A 281 31.04 -2.93 28.60
C THR A 281 30.78 -2.82 27.10
N PRO A 282 31.48 -1.92 26.38
CA PRO A 282 31.26 -1.76 24.95
C PRO A 282 31.79 -2.99 24.18
N GLY A 283 30.91 -3.63 23.42
CA GLY A 283 31.26 -4.72 22.50
C GLY A 283 31.51 -4.24 21.07
N PHE A 284 30.73 -3.25 20.61
CA PHE A 284 30.88 -2.65 19.28
C PHE A 284 30.43 -1.18 19.32
N ASP A 285 31.19 -0.30 18.68
CA ASP A 285 30.89 1.13 18.57
C ASP A 285 31.13 1.56 17.11
N GLY A 286 30.07 1.46 16.32
CA GLY A 286 30.10 1.67 14.88
C GLY A 286 29.61 3.06 14.50
N LEU A 287 30.39 3.74 13.66
CA LEU A 287 30.00 4.97 12.99
C LEU A 287 29.56 4.65 11.56
N TYR A 288 28.30 4.89 11.27
CA TYR A 288 27.67 4.70 9.98
C TYR A 288 27.79 6.01 9.20
N LYS A 289 28.54 5.99 8.09
CA LYS A 289 28.65 7.12 7.17
C LYS A 289 27.86 6.82 5.91
N PRO A 290 27.03 7.75 5.40
CA PRO A 290 26.30 7.53 4.15
C PRO A 290 27.28 7.19 3.04
N LYS A 291 26.94 6.19 2.22
CA LYS A 291 27.70 5.92 1.01
C LYS A 291 27.59 7.13 0.07
N SER A 292 28.72 7.55 -0.50
CA SER A 292 28.71 8.53 -1.57
C SER A 292 27.93 7.97 -2.75
N VAL A 293 27.03 8.78 -3.31
CA VAL A 293 26.44 8.48 -4.62
C VAL A 293 27.54 8.74 -5.65
N GLU A 294 28.06 7.68 -6.27
CA GLU A 294 28.94 7.80 -7.46
C GLU A 294 28.17 8.33 -8.66
#